data_AF-A0AA85JPM4-F1
#
_entry.id   AF-A0AA85JPM4-F1
#
_cell.length_a   1.000
_cell.length_b   1.000
_cell.length_c   1.000
_cell.angle_alpha   90.00
_cell.angle_beta   90.00
_cell.angle_gamma   90.00
#
_symmetry.space_group_name_H-M   'P 1'
#
loop_
_entity.id
_entity.type
_entity.pdbx_description
1 polymer ?
#
loop_
_entity_poly.entity_id
_entity_poly.type
_entity_poly.pdbx_seq_one_letter_code
_entity_poly.pdbx_strand_id
1 'polypeptide(L)'
;MMPELGEKEFRVKMECIQRRREELEKKECELKESLIKFDQFFKDNDEKRVRAMKKISSEKSLQQQKQNEIDILNSDISRFTKLREKQEKKVKSLLKYRLFLESVVKISDEFSDVYELISRYDALKANLQDLEASDAKNQKIIDEKNKELFYFKKMKQDEKLSMTNEIADLRNHLELQQIQGRNNETQWEQTRNLAANRIYELSTIVIAIANMYALVRTHQKYGETAKPNETCKQLRAIKNFIQTLVRIIEEVTQNS
;
A
#
# COMPACT_ATOMS: atom_id res chain seq x y z
N MET A 1 13.30 138.97 -87.05
CA MET A 1 12.01 138.53 -86.47
C MET A 1 12.21 137.07 -86.11
N MET A 2 12.65 136.69 -84.91
CA MET A 2 11.85 136.54 -83.67
C MET A 2 10.71 135.49 -83.78
N PRO A 3 11.00 134.26 -84.26
CA PRO A 3 10.46 133.06 -83.58
C PRO A 3 11.49 131.94 -83.27
N GLU A 4 12.67 131.93 -83.90
CA GLU A 4 13.62 130.79 -83.82
C GLU A 4 14.38 130.65 -82.48
N LEU A 5 14.50 131.72 -81.69
CA LEU A 5 15.27 131.70 -80.44
C LEU A 5 14.54 130.92 -79.34
N GLY A 6 13.21 131.02 -79.27
CA GLY A 6 12.38 130.24 -78.34
C GLY A 6 12.39 128.75 -78.65
N GLU A 7 12.46 128.37 -79.93
CA GLU A 7 12.57 126.97 -80.35
C GLU A 7 13.94 126.35 -80.06
N LYS A 8 15.03 127.13 -80.16
CA LYS A 8 16.40 126.63 -79.85
C LYS A 8 16.60 126.37 -78.36
N GLU A 9 16.17 127.28 -77.48
CA GLU A 9 16.24 127.05 -76.02
C GLU A 9 15.32 125.91 -75.57
N PHE A 10 14.13 125.78 -76.18
CA PHE A 10 13.21 124.68 -75.92
C PHE A 10 13.80 123.32 -76.37
N ARG A 11 14.49 123.27 -77.51
CA ARG A 11 15.23 122.08 -77.98
C ARG A 11 16.31 121.63 -77.03
N VAL A 12 17.17 122.55 -76.57
CA VAL A 12 18.28 122.21 -75.67
C VAL A 12 17.77 121.72 -74.31
N LYS A 13 16.71 122.35 -73.77
CA LYS A 13 16.03 121.84 -72.56
C LYS A 13 15.41 120.47 -72.80
N MET A 14 14.77 120.24 -73.95
CA MET A 14 14.21 118.93 -74.29
C MET A 14 15.27 117.85 -74.44
N GLU A 15 16.41 118.12 -75.07
CA GLU A 15 17.53 117.19 -75.17
C GLU A 15 18.16 116.87 -73.81
N CYS A 16 18.24 117.85 -72.92
CA CYS A 16 18.75 117.64 -71.56
C CYS A 16 17.77 116.80 -70.72
N ILE A 17 16.46 117.07 -70.83
CA ILE A 17 15.40 116.25 -70.21
C ILE A 17 15.38 114.84 -70.79
N GLN A 18 15.60 114.68 -72.09
CA GLN A 18 15.66 113.40 -72.77
C GLN A 18 16.87 112.57 -72.31
N ARG A 19 18.07 113.15 -72.29
CA ARG A 19 19.26 112.48 -71.73
C ARG A 19 19.08 112.10 -70.27
N ARG A 20 18.45 112.97 -69.48
CA ARG A 20 18.18 112.67 -68.07
C ARG A 20 17.17 111.55 -67.90
N ARG A 21 16.15 111.46 -68.77
CA ARG A 21 15.22 110.33 -68.84
C ARG A 21 15.94 109.04 -69.20
N GLU A 22 16.77 109.04 -70.23
CA GLU A 22 17.55 107.87 -70.67
C GLU A 22 18.52 107.37 -69.59
N GLU A 23 19.20 108.28 -68.87
CA GLU A 23 20.04 107.92 -67.71
C GLU A 23 19.22 107.31 -66.57
N LEU A 24 18.04 107.87 -66.28
CA LEU A 24 17.13 107.35 -65.25
C LEU A 24 16.61 105.96 -65.63
N GLU A 25 16.23 105.77 -66.89
CA GLU A 25 15.74 104.50 -67.41
C GLU A 25 16.83 103.43 -67.40
N LYS A 26 18.07 103.80 -67.74
CA LYS A 26 19.24 102.90 -67.64
C LYS A 26 19.52 102.51 -66.19
N LYS A 27 19.51 103.46 -65.26
CA LYS A 27 19.67 103.18 -63.82
C LYS A 27 18.52 102.31 -63.28
N GLU A 28 17.30 102.53 -63.75
CA GLU A 28 16.14 101.72 -63.40
C GLU A 28 16.30 100.28 -63.92
N CYS A 29 16.79 100.08 -65.15
CA CYS A 29 17.13 98.77 -65.70
C CYS A 29 18.24 98.06 -64.90
N GLU A 30 19.33 98.76 -64.57
CA GLU A 30 20.43 98.21 -63.76
C GLU A 30 19.95 97.82 -62.35
N LEU A 31 19.09 98.62 -61.73
CA LEU A 31 18.46 98.30 -60.45
C LEU A 31 17.57 97.06 -60.57
N LYS A 32 16.72 96.97 -61.59
CA LYS A 32 15.87 95.80 -61.85
C LYS A 32 16.70 94.53 -62.05
N GLU A 33 17.78 94.59 -62.83
CA GLU A 33 18.69 93.46 -63.01
C GLU A 33 19.40 93.06 -61.72
N SER A 34 19.85 94.03 -60.93
CA SER A 34 20.48 93.73 -59.63
C SER A 34 19.49 93.08 -58.67
N LEU A 35 18.23 93.52 -58.66
CA LEU A 35 17.16 92.95 -57.85
C LEU A 35 16.93 91.46 -58.21
N ILE A 36 16.87 91.14 -59.51
CA ILE A 36 16.72 89.76 -59.99
C ILE A 36 17.91 88.89 -59.55
N LYS A 37 19.14 89.41 -59.66
CA LYS A 37 20.36 88.70 -59.21
C LYS A 37 20.35 88.47 -57.70
N PHE A 38 19.92 89.45 -56.91
CA PHE A 38 19.78 89.31 -55.47
C PHE A 38 18.71 88.29 -55.09
N ASP A 39 17.54 88.34 -55.72
CA ASP A 39 16.48 87.35 -55.50
C ASP A 39 16.95 85.93 -55.83
N GLN A 40 17.69 85.75 -56.94
CA GLN A 40 18.27 84.46 -57.29
C GLN A 40 19.30 84.01 -56.26
N PHE A 41 20.17 84.92 -55.80
CA PHE A 41 21.15 84.62 -54.75
C PHE A 41 20.47 84.22 -53.43
N PHE A 42 19.40 84.91 -53.02
CA PHE A 42 18.64 84.55 -51.82
C PHE A 42 17.99 83.17 -51.96
N LYS A 43 17.42 82.84 -53.11
CA LYS A 43 16.86 81.51 -53.40
C LYS A 43 17.94 80.42 -53.32
N ASP A 44 19.06 80.60 -54.01
CA ASP A 44 20.16 79.62 -54.02
C ASP A 44 20.77 79.43 -52.62
N ASN A 45 20.91 80.51 -51.85
CA ASN A 45 21.41 80.45 -50.48
C ASN A 45 20.42 79.71 -49.57
N ASP A 46 19.12 79.99 -49.69
CA ASP A 46 18.09 79.32 -48.93
C ASP A 46 18.01 77.82 -49.28
N GLU A 47 18.15 77.45 -50.56
CA GLU A 47 18.24 76.05 -50.97
C GLU A 47 19.47 75.34 -50.39
N LYS A 48 20.62 76.01 -50.34
CA LYS A 48 21.83 75.47 -49.67
C LYS A 48 21.58 75.31 -48.17
N ARG A 49 20.95 76.29 -47.53
CA ARG A 49 20.59 76.26 -46.10
C ARG A 49 19.64 75.10 -45.81
N VAL A 50 18.58 74.93 -46.59
CA VAL A 50 17.61 73.83 -46.46
C VAL A 50 18.26 72.47 -46.68
N ARG A 51 19.13 72.32 -47.69
CA ARG A 51 19.88 71.06 -47.92
C ARG A 51 20.82 70.73 -46.75
N ALA A 52 21.55 71.72 -46.25
CA ALA A 52 22.41 71.55 -45.08
C ALA A 52 21.60 71.15 -43.84
N MET A 53 20.45 71.81 -43.60
CA MET A 53 19.56 71.46 -42.48
C MET A 53 19.00 70.04 -42.60
N LYS A 54 18.55 69.62 -43.79
CA LYS A 54 18.09 68.24 -44.03
C LYS A 54 19.21 67.23 -43.78
N LYS A 55 20.42 67.50 -44.29
CA LYS A 55 21.58 66.62 -44.08
C LYS A 55 21.90 66.48 -42.58
N ILE A 56 21.93 67.58 -41.83
CA ILE A 56 22.14 67.57 -40.38
C ILE A 56 21.06 66.74 -39.67
N SER A 57 19.79 66.91 -40.06
CA SER A 57 18.69 66.14 -39.47
C SER A 57 18.83 64.64 -39.76
N SER A 58 19.17 64.25 -40.98
CA SER A 58 19.39 62.84 -41.34
C SER A 58 20.59 62.23 -40.61
N GLU A 59 21.69 62.99 -40.50
CA GLU A 59 22.90 62.55 -39.82
C GLU A 59 22.62 62.33 -38.32
N LYS A 60 21.90 63.25 -37.68
CA LYS A 60 21.46 63.11 -36.27
C LYS A 60 20.57 61.90 -36.06
N SER A 61 19.63 61.64 -36.97
CA SER A 61 18.76 60.45 -36.88
C SER A 61 19.57 59.16 -37.01
N LEU A 62 20.52 59.11 -37.95
CA LEU A 62 21.38 57.95 -38.14
C LEU A 62 22.30 57.73 -36.93
N GLN A 63 22.86 58.81 -36.38
CA GLN A 63 23.66 58.77 -35.17
C GLN A 63 22.86 58.21 -34.00
N GLN A 64 21.62 58.64 -33.80
CA GLN A 64 20.76 58.12 -32.74
C GLN A 64 20.46 56.62 -32.93
N GLN A 65 20.17 56.19 -34.16
CA GLN A 65 19.94 54.78 -34.47
C GLN A 65 21.17 53.94 -34.13
N LYS A 66 22.37 54.41 -34.50
CA LYS A 66 23.63 53.73 -34.20
C LYS A 66 23.95 53.73 -32.71
N GLN A 67 23.62 54.80 -32.00
CA GLN A 67 23.79 54.84 -30.54
C GLN A 67 22.91 53.79 -29.86
N ASN A 68 21.64 53.68 -30.25
CA ASN A 68 20.75 52.65 -29.71
C ASN A 68 21.25 51.24 -30.00
N GLU A 69 21.78 50.99 -31.20
CA GLU A 69 22.38 49.70 -31.58
C GLU A 69 23.61 49.38 -30.70
N ILE A 70 24.47 50.37 -30.47
CA ILE A 70 25.64 50.25 -29.58
C ILE A 70 25.19 49.92 -28.15
N ASP A 71 24.15 50.57 -27.64
CA ASP A 71 23.65 50.35 -26.28
C ASP A 71 23.09 48.93 -26.10
N ILE A 72 22.35 48.43 -27.11
CA ILE A 72 21.85 47.04 -27.13
C ILE A 72 23.02 46.06 -27.16
N LEU A 73 23.99 46.24 -28.05
CA LEU A 73 25.14 45.36 -28.18
C LEU A 73 26.00 45.35 -26.91
N ASN A 74 26.20 46.50 -26.27
CA ASN A 74 26.92 46.60 -25.00
C ASN A 74 26.19 45.86 -23.87
N SER A 75 24.85 45.93 -23.83
CA SER A 75 24.03 45.17 -22.89
C SER A 75 24.21 43.66 -23.09
N ASP A 76 24.19 43.20 -24.35
CA ASP A 76 24.39 41.79 -24.68
C ASP A 76 25.81 41.30 -24.35
N ILE A 77 26.84 42.09 -24.64
CA ILE A 77 28.22 41.79 -24.25
C ILE A 77 28.32 41.61 -22.73
N SER A 78 27.70 42.51 -21.96
CA SER A 78 27.67 42.41 -20.49
C SER A 78 26.97 41.13 -20.04
N ARG A 79 25.82 40.79 -20.63
CA ARG A 79 25.05 39.57 -20.34
C ARG A 79 25.87 38.31 -20.63
N PHE A 80 26.47 38.21 -21.81
CA PHE A 80 27.27 37.04 -22.19
C PHE A 80 28.55 36.91 -21.38
N THR A 81 29.18 38.02 -21.01
CA THR A 81 30.37 38.02 -20.13
C THR A 81 30.02 37.44 -18.76
N LYS A 82 28.90 37.87 -18.15
CA LYS A 82 28.42 37.31 -16.87
C LYS A 82 28.09 35.82 -16.98
N LEU A 83 27.47 35.40 -18.08
CA LEU A 83 27.15 33.99 -18.31
C LEU A 83 28.43 33.14 -18.42
N ARG A 84 29.42 33.62 -19.18
CA ARG A 84 30.72 32.97 -19.32
C ARG A 84 31.42 32.84 -17.98
N GLU A 85 31.49 33.91 -17.19
CA GLU A 85 32.10 33.87 -15.85
C GLU A 85 31.41 32.86 -14.92
N LYS A 86 30.07 32.78 -14.96
CA LYS A 86 29.30 31.82 -14.17
C LYS A 86 29.63 30.38 -14.59
N GLN A 87 29.69 30.11 -15.89
CA GLN A 87 30.06 28.80 -16.42
C GLN A 87 31.50 28.43 -16.07
N GLU A 88 32.44 29.37 -16.21
CA GLU A 88 33.84 29.15 -15.89
C GLU A 88 34.05 28.83 -14.41
N LYS A 89 33.34 29.54 -13.50
CA LYS A 89 33.31 29.20 -12.08
C LYS A 89 32.80 27.78 -11.83
N LYS A 90 31.75 27.36 -12.55
CA LYS A 90 31.18 26.00 -12.45
C LYS A 90 32.15 24.94 -12.97
N VAL A 91 32.85 25.20 -14.08
CA VAL A 91 33.87 24.28 -14.60
C VAL A 91 35.03 24.15 -13.60
N LYS A 92 35.52 25.27 -13.07
CA LYS A 92 36.58 25.28 -12.04
C LYS A 92 36.16 24.52 -10.79
N SER A 93 34.92 24.68 -10.32
CA SER A 93 34.44 23.96 -9.14
C SER A 93 34.26 22.46 -9.38
N LEU A 94 33.95 22.05 -10.62
CA LEU A 94 33.81 20.64 -11.00
C LEU A 94 35.13 19.95 -11.32
N LEU A 95 36.18 20.71 -11.65
CA LEU A 95 37.49 20.19 -12.04
C LEU A 95 38.07 19.24 -10.99
N LYS A 96 37.88 19.53 -9.69
CA LYS A 96 38.35 18.66 -8.60
C LYS A 96 37.75 17.24 -8.67
N TYR A 97 36.48 17.11 -9.07
CA TYR A 97 35.83 15.79 -9.19
C TYR A 97 36.34 15.04 -10.41
N ARG A 98 36.55 15.74 -11.53
CA ARG A 98 37.16 15.16 -12.73
C ARG A 98 38.57 14.64 -12.43
N LEU A 99 39.42 15.45 -11.81
CA LEU A 99 40.79 15.05 -11.44
C LEU A 99 40.80 13.87 -10.47
N PHE A 100 39.85 13.84 -9.52
CA PHE A 100 39.66 12.71 -8.64
C PHE A 100 39.29 11.44 -9.44
N LEU A 101 38.28 11.49 -10.31
CA LEU A 101 37.90 10.32 -11.12
C LEU A 101 39.03 9.85 -12.04
N GLU A 102 39.76 10.78 -12.67
CA GLU A 102 40.95 10.46 -13.46
C GLU A 102 42.04 9.79 -12.59
N SER A 103 42.20 10.20 -11.33
CA SER A 103 43.14 9.56 -10.40
C SER A 103 42.69 8.15 -10.01
N VAL A 104 41.39 7.93 -9.80
CA VAL A 104 40.82 6.60 -9.50
C VAL A 104 41.05 5.65 -10.67
N VAL A 105 40.78 6.09 -11.89
CA VAL A 105 41.06 5.31 -13.12
C VAL A 105 42.55 5.02 -13.28
N LYS A 106 43.44 5.95 -12.92
CA LYS A 106 44.89 5.69 -12.97
C LYS A 106 45.39 4.66 -11.94
N ILE A 107 44.71 4.55 -10.81
CA ILE A 107 45.06 3.61 -9.74
C ILE A 107 44.42 2.23 -9.97
N SER A 108 43.25 2.22 -10.60
CA SER A 108 42.48 1.01 -10.88
C SER A 108 42.75 0.53 -12.30
N ASP A 109 43.36 -0.65 -12.44
CA ASP A 109 43.54 -1.30 -13.75
C ASP A 109 42.22 -1.86 -14.33
N GLU A 110 41.09 -1.68 -13.65
CA GLU A 110 39.79 -2.22 -14.05
C GLU A 110 39.02 -1.35 -15.05
N PHE A 111 39.39 -0.07 -15.19
CA PHE A 111 38.67 0.89 -16.02
C PHE A 111 39.60 1.56 -17.03
N SER A 112 39.18 1.61 -18.31
CA SER A 112 39.95 2.27 -19.36
C SER A 112 39.82 3.80 -19.29
N ASP A 113 38.66 4.31 -18.88
CA ASP A 113 38.41 5.74 -18.75
C ASP A 113 37.35 6.07 -17.67
N VAL A 114 37.13 7.36 -17.45
CA VAL A 114 36.16 7.85 -16.48
C VAL A 114 34.71 7.53 -16.89
N TYR A 115 34.42 7.41 -18.19
CA TYR A 115 33.07 7.09 -18.66
C TYR A 115 32.72 5.64 -18.36
N GLU A 116 33.65 4.71 -18.54
CA GLU A 116 33.47 3.30 -18.19
C GLU A 116 33.22 3.13 -16.68
N LEU A 117 33.99 3.84 -15.85
CA LEU A 117 33.78 3.88 -14.39
C LEU A 117 32.37 4.37 -14.04
N ILE A 118 31.91 5.46 -14.65
CA ILE A 118 30.56 6.02 -14.42
C ILE A 118 29.49 5.04 -14.91
N SER A 119 29.65 4.45 -16.10
CA SER A 119 28.71 3.48 -16.63
C SER A 119 28.59 2.24 -15.73
N ARG A 120 29.71 1.78 -15.17
CA ARG A 120 29.71 0.67 -14.21
C ARG A 120 28.99 1.06 -12.93
N TYR A 121 29.26 2.25 -12.40
CA TYR A 121 28.55 2.78 -11.22
C TYR A 121 27.05 2.86 -11.46
N ASP A 122 26.61 3.39 -12.61
CA ASP A 122 25.19 3.53 -12.94
C ASP A 122 24.51 2.16 -13.06
N ALA A 123 25.17 1.18 -13.70
CA ALA A 123 24.66 -0.19 -13.77
C ALA A 123 24.56 -0.84 -12.38
N LEU A 124 25.58 -0.69 -11.53
CA LEU A 124 25.55 -1.21 -10.16
C LEU A 124 24.47 -0.54 -9.31
N LYS A 125 24.28 0.78 -9.47
CA LYS A 125 23.25 1.53 -8.77
C LYS A 125 21.85 1.12 -9.22
N ALA A 126 21.63 0.91 -10.52
CA ALA A 126 20.37 0.39 -11.04
C ALA A 126 20.10 -1.02 -10.49
N ASN A 127 21.08 -1.91 -10.53
CA ASN A 127 20.97 -3.26 -9.97
C ASN A 127 20.67 -3.25 -8.46
N LEU A 128 21.29 -2.32 -7.71
CA LEU A 128 21.01 -2.16 -6.28
C LEU A 128 19.55 -1.74 -6.05
N GLN A 129 19.05 -0.77 -6.83
CA GLN A 129 17.66 -0.32 -6.74
C GLN A 129 16.66 -1.44 -7.06
N ASP A 130 16.96 -2.25 -8.09
CA ASP A 130 16.14 -3.41 -8.44
C ASP A 130 16.15 -4.47 -7.33
N LEU A 131 17.32 -4.70 -6.72
CA LEU A 131 17.47 -5.64 -5.61
C LEU A 131 16.71 -5.17 -4.36
N GLU A 132 16.82 -3.88 -4.01
CA GLU A 132 16.05 -3.28 -2.90
C GLU A 132 14.54 -3.38 -3.14
N ALA A 133 14.08 -3.13 -4.38
CA ALA A 133 12.67 -3.27 -4.73
C ALA A 133 12.20 -4.73 -4.62
N SER A 134 13.01 -5.68 -5.08
CA SER A 134 12.73 -7.11 -4.95
C SER A 134 12.70 -7.56 -3.49
N ASP A 135 13.66 -7.10 -2.68
CA ASP A 135 13.74 -7.41 -1.25
C ASP A 135 12.52 -6.88 -0.49
N ALA A 136 12.14 -5.62 -0.74
CA ALA A 136 10.93 -5.02 -0.19
C ALA A 136 9.66 -5.80 -0.57
N LYS A 137 9.58 -6.33 -1.80
CA LYS A 137 8.48 -7.20 -2.22
C LYS A 137 8.49 -8.54 -1.48
N ASN A 138 9.65 -9.17 -1.37
CA ASN A 138 9.81 -10.44 -0.66
C ASN A 138 9.45 -10.30 0.82
N GLN A 139 9.85 -9.21 1.47
CA GLN A 139 9.50 -8.94 2.86
C GLN A 139 7.98 -8.86 3.06
N LYS A 140 7.25 -8.20 2.13
CA LYS A 140 5.78 -8.17 2.18
C LYS A 140 5.17 -9.58 2.07
N ILE A 141 5.69 -10.41 1.17
CA ILE A 141 5.23 -11.80 1.00
C ILE A 141 5.51 -12.61 2.27
N ILE A 142 6.69 -12.45 2.87
CA ILE A 142 7.04 -13.12 4.14
C ILE A 142 6.09 -12.68 5.26
N ASP A 143 5.81 -11.39 5.38
CA ASP A 143 4.89 -10.87 6.39
C ASP A 143 3.46 -11.39 6.19
N GLU A 144 2.99 -11.49 4.95
CA GLU A 144 1.69 -12.09 4.61
C GLU A 144 1.65 -13.57 4.98
N LYS A 145 2.67 -14.34 4.61
CA LYS A 145 2.74 -15.78 4.94
C LYS A 145 2.89 -16.03 6.44
N ASN A 146 3.60 -15.17 7.16
CA ASN A 146 3.68 -15.24 8.62
C ASN A 146 2.32 -14.96 9.27
N LYS A 147 1.54 -14.00 8.74
CA LYS A 147 0.16 -13.75 9.20
C LYS A 147 -0.73 -14.95 8.93
N GLU A 148 -0.71 -15.51 7.72
CA GLU A 148 -1.46 -16.73 7.37
C GLU A 148 -1.11 -17.89 8.32
N LEU A 149 0.19 -18.13 8.55
CA LEU A 149 0.67 -19.16 9.46
C LEU A 149 0.21 -18.93 10.90
N PHE A 150 0.24 -17.68 11.38
CA PHE A 150 -0.23 -17.33 12.70
C PHE A 150 -1.72 -17.65 12.88
N TYR A 151 -2.57 -17.25 11.93
CA TYR A 151 -4.00 -17.55 11.97
C TYR A 151 -4.26 -19.06 11.91
N PHE A 152 -3.57 -19.78 11.02
CA PHE A 152 -3.70 -21.22 10.91
C PHE A 152 -3.31 -21.93 12.22
N LYS A 153 -2.18 -21.56 12.82
CA LYS A 153 -1.74 -22.09 14.12
C LYS A 153 -2.76 -21.82 15.22
N LYS A 154 -3.31 -20.61 15.29
CA LYS A 154 -4.35 -20.25 16.25
C LYS A 154 -5.60 -21.12 16.07
N MET A 155 -6.11 -21.23 14.84
CA MET A 155 -7.27 -22.07 14.54
C MET A 155 -7.05 -23.54 14.93
N LYS A 156 -5.87 -24.09 14.63
CA LYS A 156 -5.54 -25.48 15.00
C LYS A 156 -5.38 -25.67 16.50
N GLN A 157 -4.88 -24.67 17.21
CA GLN A 157 -4.84 -24.70 18.67
C GLN A 157 -6.26 -24.70 19.25
N ASP A 158 -7.16 -23.86 18.73
CA ASP A 158 -8.55 -23.80 19.16
C ASP A 158 -9.29 -25.13 18.87
N GLU A 159 -9.08 -25.72 17.70
CA GLU A 159 -9.61 -27.04 17.32
C GLU A 159 -9.13 -28.14 18.27
N LYS A 160 -7.83 -28.15 18.60
CA LYS A 160 -7.25 -29.11 19.56
C LYS A 160 -7.88 -28.95 20.95
N LEU A 161 -8.11 -27.73 21.42
CA LEU A 161 -8.78 -27.48 22.69
C LEU A 161 -10.22 -28.00 22.67
N SER A 162 -10.95 -27.75 21.58
CA SER A 162 -12.31 -28.28 21.40
C SER A 162 -12.33 -29.81 21.48
N MET A 163 -11.45 -30.49 20.74
CA MET A 163 -11.36 -31.96 20.78
C MET A 163 -10.94 -32.48 22.16
N THR A 164 -10.07 -31.74 22.87
CA THR A 164 -9.65 -32.13 24.23
C THR A 164 -10.83 -32.07 25.21
N ASN A 165 -11.67 -31.04 25.10
CA ASN A 165 -12.89 -30.93 25.89
C ASN A 165 -13.86 -32.07 25.56
N GLU A 166 -14.06 -32.39 24.28
CA GLU A 166 -14.92 -33.50 23.86
C GLU A 166 -14.43 -34.85 24.40
N ILE A 167 -13.11 -35.09 24.38
CA ILE A 167 -12.52 -36.29 24.99
C ILE A 167 -12.78 -36.33 26.50
N ALA A 168 -12.68 -35.20 27.19
CA ALA A 168 -12.97 -35.13 28.62
C ALA A 168 -14.45 -35.46 28.91
N ASP A 169 -15.36 -34.92 28.13
CA ASP A 169 -16.80 -35.19 28.24
C ASP A 169 -17.11 -36.67 28.00
N LEU A 170 -16.53 -37.26 26.95
CA LEU A 170 -16.71 -38.69 26.64
C LEU A 170 -16.12 -39.59 27.74
N ARG A 171 -14.97 -39.23 28.32
CA ARG A 171 -14.38 -39.97 29.45
C ARG A 171 -15.26 -39.93 30.68
N ASN A 172 -15.79 -38.75 31.02
CA ASN A 172 -16.74 -38.59 32.13
C ASN A 172 -17.99 -39.45 31.89
N HIS A 173 -18.53 -39.46 30.67
CA HIS A 173 -19.67 -40.30 30.34
C HIS A 173 -19.36 -41.79 30.47
N LEU A 174 -18.21 -42.23 29.97
CA LEU A 174 -17.77 -43.63 30.09
C LEU A 174 -17.62 -44.05 31.56
N GLU A 175 -16.98 -43.21 32.39
CA GLU A 175 -16.79 -43.49 33.81
C GLU A 175 -18.13 -43.62 34.54
N LEU A 176 -19.09 -42.73 34.25
CA LEU A 176 -20.45 -42.82 34.79
C LEU A 176 -21.13 -44.14 34.40
N GLN A 177 -21.06 -44.55 33.14
CA GLN A 177 -21.62 -45.81 32.67
C GLN A 177 -20.94 -47.03 33.31
N GLN A 178 -19.62 -46.98 33.50
CA GLN A 178 -18.88 -48.06 34.17
C GLN A 178 -19.26 -48.19 35.64
N ILE A 179 -19.42 -47.07 36.36
CA ILE A 179 -19.88 -47.07 37.75
C ILE A 179 -21.29 -47.67 37.83
N GLN A 180 -22.20 -47.25 36.95
CA GLN A 180 -23.55 -47.81 36.89
C GLN A 180 -23.54 -49.31 36.59
N GLY A 181 -22.72 -49.75 35.63
CA GLY A 181 -22.52 -51.16 35.31
C GLY A 181 -22.06 -51.98 36.51
N ARG A 182 -21.02 -51.52 37.22
CA ARG A 182 -20.51 -52.19 38.44
C ARG A 182 -21.56 -52.27 39.54
N ASN A 183 -22.34 -51.20 39.73
CA ASN A 183 -23.41 -51.18 40.73
C ASN A 183 -24.51 -52.21 40.39
N ASN A 184 -24.93 -52.28 39.13
CA ASN A 184 -25.92 -53.26 38.67
C ASN A 184 -25.39 -54.69 38.79
N GLU A 185 -24.13 -54.93 38.43
CA GLU A 185 -23.48 -56.24 38.58
C GLU A 185 -23.43 -56.68 40.05
N THR A 186 -23.06 -55.76 40.95
CA THR A 186 -23.06 -56.00 42.40
C THR A 186 -24.45 -56.37 42.91
N GLN A 187 -25.49 -55.64 42.48
CA GLN A 187 -26.88 -55.94 42.86
C GLN A 187 -27.36 -57.29 42.31
N TRP A 188 -26.99 -57.61 41.07
CA TRP A 188 -27.30 -58.89 40.46
C TRP A 188 -26.63 -60.05 41.19
N GLU A 189 -25.36 -59.89 41.57
CA GLU A 189 -24.62 -60.90 42.32
C GLU A 189 -25.21 -61.13 43.72
N GLN A 190 -25.60 -60.07 44.42
CA GLN A 190 -26.32 -60.19 45.69
C GLN A 190 -27.63 -60.97 45.52
N THR A 191 -28.42 -60.65 44.49
CA THR A 191 -29.67 -61.34 44.18
C THR A 191 -29.44 -62.81 43.85
N ARG A 192 -28.42 -63.11 43.03
CA ARG A 192 -28.01 -64.46 42.68
C ARG A 192 -27.61 -65.27 43.91
N ASN A 193 -26.77 -64.71 44.77
CA ASN A 193 -26.32 -65.36 45.99
C ASN A 193 -27.48 -65.64 46.94
N LEU A 194 -28.42 -64.70 47.08
CA LEU A 194 -29.65 -64.92 47.85
C LEU A 194 -30.48 -66.08 47.27
N ALA A 195 -30.67 -66.13 45.95
CA ALA A 195 -31.39 -67.21 45.29
C ALA A 195 -30.69 -68.57 45.49
N ALA A 196 -29.36 -68.62 45.36
CA ALA A 196 -28.57 -69.82 45.59
C ALA A 196 -28.70 -70.32 47.04
N ASN A 197 -28.64 -69.41 48.02
CA ASN A 197 -28.86 -69.74 49.43
C ASN A 197 -30.26 -70.32 49.66
N ARG A 198 -31.31 -69.73 49.06
CA ARG A 198 -32.68 -70.27 49.14
C ARG A 198 -32.80 -71.66 48.52
N ILE A 199 -32.16 -71.89 47.36
CA ILE A 199 -32.13 -73.20 46.72
C ILE A 199 -31.42 -74.23 47.61
N TYR A 200 -30.31 -73.84 48.25
CA TYR A 200 -29.58 -74.69 49.18
C TYR A 200 -30.41 -75.04 50.43
N GLU A 201 -31.07 -74.05 51.05
CA GLU A 201 -32.00 -74.26 52.17
C GLU A 201 -33.12 -75.25 51.78
N LEU A 202 -33.77 -75.03 50.64
CA LEU A 202 -34.82 -75.92 50.13
C LEU A 202 -34.30 -77.34 49.89
N SER A 203 -33.12 -77.48 49.26
CA SER A 203 -32.51 -78.78 48.99
C SER A 203 -32.19 -79.53 50.29
N THR A 204 -31.69 -78.81 51.30
CA THR A 204 -31.40 -79.36 52.63
C THR A 204 -32.68 -79.85 53.32
N ILE A 205 -33.76 -79.07 53.25
CA ILE A 205 -35.08 -79.47 53.77
C ILE A 205 -35.58 -80.73 53.06
N VAL A 206 -35.48 -80.79 51.73
CA VAL A 206 -35.89 -81.96 50.94
C VAL A 206 -35.11 -83.22 51.36
N ILE A 207 -33.80 -83.11 51.56
CA ILE A 207 -32.96 -84.23 52.01
C ILE A 207 -33.34 -84.65 53.43
N ALA A 208 -33.55 -83.70 54.35
CA ALA A 208 -33.97 -84.00 55.72
C ALA A 208 -35.32 -84.73 55.75
N ILE A 209 -36.28 -84.30 54.92
CA ILE A 209 -37.56 -84.98 54.73
C ILE A 209 -37.35 -86.40 54.20
N ALA A 210 -36.52 -86.57 53.17
CA ALA A 210 -36.24 -87.89 52.61
C ALA A 210 -35.62 -88.83 53.65
N ASN A 211 -34.69 -88.33 54.46
CA ASN A 211 -34.06 -89.08 55.56
C ASN A 211 -35.07 -89.47 56.65
N MET A 212 -35.92 -88.53 57.09
CA MET A 212 -36.99 -88.81 58.06
C MET A 212 -38.00 -89.82 57.50
N TYR A 213 -38.36 -89.70 56.22
CA TYR A 213 -39.25 -90.65 55.56
C TYR A 213 -38.62 -92.06 55.50
N ALA A 214 -37.33 -92.16 55.17
CA ALA A 214 -36.61 -93.43 55.19
C ALA A 214 -36.67 -94.08 56.59
N LEU A 215 -36.49 -93.29 57.66
CA LEU A 215 -36.66 -93.75 59.05
C LEU A 215 -38.09 -94.21 59.33
N VAL A 216 -39.11 -93.45 58.92
CA VAL A 216 -40.51 -93.89 59.06
C VAL A 216 -40.76 -95.23 58.36
N ARG A 217 -40.16 -95.43 57.18
CA ARG A 217 -40.27 -96.68 56.41
C ARG A 217 -39.54 -97.86 57.04
N THR A 218 -38.57 -97.67 57.93
CA THR A 218 -37.99 -98.79 58.69
C THR A 218 -38.98 -99.34 59.73
N HIS A 219 -39.81 -98.48 60.32
CA HIS A 219 -40.78 -98.85 61.35
C HIS A 219 -42.19 -99.16 60.81
N GLN A 220 -42.60 -98.55 59.69
CA GLN A 220 -43.90 -98.75 59.07
C GLN A 220 -43.75 -99.42 57.69
N LYS A 221 -43.87 -100.75 57.66
CA LYS A 221 -43.63 -101.57 56.46
C LYS A 221 -44.78 -101.62 55.44
N TYR A 222 -45.97 -101.16 55.82
CA TYR A 222 -47.20 -101.24 55.00
C TYR A 222 -47.72 -99.82 54.64
N GLY A 223 -48.13 -99.61 53.39
CA GLY A 223 -48.65 -98.33 52.85
C GLY A 223 -47.94 -97.83 51.59
N GLU A 224 -48.54 -96.86 50.90
CA GLU A 224 -48.07 -96.31 49.61
C GLU A 224 -46.65 -95.73 49.71
N THR A 225 -45.76 -96.12 48.80
CA THR A 225 -44.37 -95.69 48.77
C THR A 225 -44.21 -94.41 47.95
N ALA A 226 -43.60 -93.38 48.53
CA ALA A 226 -43.28 -92.14 47.85
C ALA A 226 -41.89 -92.24 47.18
N LYS A 227 -41.77 -91.72 45.96
CA LYS A 227 -40.48 -91.63 45.25
C LYS A 227 -39.59 -90.52 45.85
N PRO A 228 -38.27 -90.51 45.57
CA PRO A 228 -37.35 -89.49 46.09
C PRO A 228 -37.76 -88.04 45.79
N ASN A 229 -38.37 -87.78 44.63
CA ASN A 229 -38.79 -86.44 44.21
C ASN A 229 -40.21 -86.06 44.67
N GLU A 230 -40.90 -86.93 45.41
CA GLU A 230 -42.27 -86.72 45.88
C GLU A 230 -42.30 -86.22 47.34
N THR A 231 -41.58 -85.13 47.62
CA THR A 231 -41.40 -84.56 48.97
C THR A 231 -42.70 -84.37 49.74
N CYS A 232 -43.77 -83.90 49.08
CA CYS A 232 -45.08 -83.72 49.73
C CYS A 232 -45.73 -85.04 50.17
N LYS A 233 -45.53 -86.13 49.41
CA LYS A 233 -46.04 -87.46 49.79
C LYS A 233 -45.21 -88.02 50.96
N GLN A 234 -43.89 -87.83 50.94
CA GLN A 234 -43.00 -88.20 52.04
C GLN A 234 -43.39 -87.48 53.35
N LEU A 235 -43.60 -86.15 53.30
CA LEU A 235 -44.09 -85.36 54.44
C LEU A 235 -45.44 -85.86 54.98
N ARG A 236 -46.40 -86.19 54.11
CA ARG A 236 -47.70 -86.74 54.55
C ARG A 236 -47.53 -88.06 55.28
N ALA A 237 -46.67 -88.95 54.78
CA ALA A 237 -46.39 -90.22 55.45
C ALA A 237 -45.72 -90.00 56.81
N ILE A 238 -44.72 -89.10 56.89
CA ILE A 238 -44.08 -88.72 58.17
C ILE A 238 -45.12 -88.17 59.15
N LYS A 239 -45.98 -87.24 58.71
CA LYS A 239 -47.06 -86.68 59.52
C LYS A 239 -47.99 -87.75 60.06
N ASN A 240 -48.49 -88.64 59.20
CA ASN A 240 -49.40 -89.72 59.60
C ASN A 240 -48.74 -90.66 60.62
N PHE A 241 -47.45 -90.98 60.44
CA PHE A 241 -46.70 -91.80 61.38
C PHE A 241 -46.54 -91.11 62.75
N ILE A 242 -46.13 -89.84 62.78
CA ILE A 242 -46.01 -89.07 64.03
C ILE A 242 -47.36 -88.96 64.73
N GLN A 243 -48.45 -88.67 64.00
CA GLN A 243 -49.79 -88.61 64.58
C GLN A 243 -50.26 -89.96 65.14
N THR A 244 -49.86 -91.06 64.51
CA THR A 244 -50.12 -92.41 65.03
C THR A 244 -49.33 -92.65 66.32
N LEU A 245 -48.04 -92.28 66.36
CA LEU A 245 -47.22 -92.38 67.57
C LEU A 245 -47.78 -91.54 68.72
N VAL A 246 -48.20 -90.30 68.46
CA VAL A 246 -48.81 -89.42 69.47
C VAL A 246 -50.10 -90.03 70.01
N ARG A 247 -50.98 -90.54 69.14
CA ARG A 247 -52.19 -91.25 69.58
C ARG A 247 -51.87 -92.46 70.46
N ILE A 248 -50.88 -93.27 70.07
CA ILE A 248 -50.44 -94.41 70.88
C ILE A 248 -49.91 -93.94 72.24
N ILE A 249 -49.12 -92.86 72.28
CA ILE A 249 -48.60 -92.31 73.54
C ILE A 249 -49.73 -91.75 74.41
N GLU A 250 -50.68 -91.01 73.84
CA GLU A 250 -51.87 -90.48 74.53
C GLU A 250 -52.76 -91.62 75.09
N GLU A 251 -52.93 -92.70 74.34
CA GLU A 251 -53.61 -93.91 74.81
C GLU A 251 -52.82 -94.61 75.95
N VAL A 252 -51.49 -94.55 75.94
CA VAL A 252 -50.64 -95.14 76.99
C VAL A 252 -50.60 -94.25 78.25
N THR A 253 -50.60 -92.91 78.11
CA THR A 253 -50.56 -91.96 79.24
C THR A 253 -51.92 -91.68 79.85
N GLN A 254 -53.04 -91.87 79.13
CA GLN A 254 -54.38 -91.89 79.74
C GLN A 254 -54.65 -93.19 80.52
N ASN A 255 -53.87 -94.25 80.26
CA ASN A 255 -53.93 -95.54 80.95
C ASN A 255 -52.79 -95.73 81.98
N SER A 256 -52.09 -94.66 82.35
CA SER A 256 -51.10 -94.59 83.44
C SER A 256 -51.57 -93.60 84.50
#